data_AF-A0A411Z4Z1-F1
#
_entry.id   AF-A0A411Z4Z1-F1
#
_cell.length_a   1.000
_cell.length_b   1.000
_cell.length_c   1.000
_cell.angle_alpha   90.00
_cell.angle_beta   90.00
_cell.angle_gamma   90.00
#
_symmetry.space_group_name_H-M   'P 1'
#
loop_
_entity.id
_entity.type
_entity.pdbx_description
1 polymer ?
#
loop_
_entity_poly.entity_id
_entity_poly.type
_entity_poly.pdbx_seq_one_letter_code
_entity_poly.pdbx_strand_id
1 'polypeptide(L)'
;MRRKGILNVKLSRAISEMGHDDIMLVVDAGFPMVYDDRVIDLALCPGVPDLRTVLSAIRQDMWVEAFYMIEEAKANNPNAWGTTNEVFPDALPDTRPNSWFHEEGYHGAKYIVRTGGWMPWGNVALISGIPVKEWFDNTGGDVPDSWTERHALNVKHGMTGVK
;
A
#
# COMPACT_ATOMS: atom_id res chain seq x y z
N MET A 1 -19.28 0.24 -16.36
CA MET A 1 -19.30 0.94 -15.05
C MET A 1 -19.00 -0.07 -13.95
N ARG A 2 -18.03 0.21 -13.07
CA ARG A 2 -17.63 -0.71 -11.99
C ARG A 2 -18.63 -0.63 -10.83
N ARG A 3 -19.02 -1.77 -10.25
CA ARG A 3 -20.04 -1.85 -9.18
C ARG A 3 -19.49 -1.54 -7.77
N LYS A 4 -18.21 -1.86 -7.54
CA LYS A 4 -17.50 -1.73 -6.26
C LYS A 4 -16.02 -1.41 -6.53
N GLY A 5 -15.31 -0.97 -5.49
CA GLY A 5 -13.88 -0.68 -5.54
C GLY A 5 -13.55 0.62 -6.28
N ILE A 6 -12.32 0.71 -6.74
CA ILE A 6 -11.74 1.89 -7.39
C ILE A 6 -12.37 2.18 -8.76
N LEU A 7 -12.87 3.40 -8.93
CA LEU A 7 -13.43 3.88 -10.20
C LEU A 7 -12.39 4.53 -11.12
N ASN A 8 -11.28 5.02 -10.57
CA ASN A 8 -10.22 5.62 -11.36
C ASN A 8 -9.62 4.55 -12.30
N VAL A 9 -9.71 4.77 -13.61
CA VAL A 9 -9.33 3.79 -14.63
C VAL A 9 -7.85 3.39 -14.50
N LYS A 10 -6.95 4.36 -14.31
CA LYS A 10 -5.52 4.10 -14.23
C LYS A 10 -5.15 3.35 -12.96
N LEU A 11 -5.70 3.74 -11.81
CA LEU A 11 -5.47 3.05 -10.54
C LEU A 11 -6.08 1.63 -10.54
N SER A 12 -7.30 1.47 -11.07
CA SER A 12 -7.95 0.16 -11.17
C SER A 12 -7.14 -0.80 -12.04
N ARG A 13 -6.57 -0.30 -13.14
CA ARG A 13 -5.67 -1.07 -14.00
C ARG A 13 -4.37 -1.41 -13.25
N ALA A 14 -3.74 -0.43 -12.62
CA ALA A 14 -2.49 -0.60 -11.88
C ALA A 14 -2.62 -1.70 -10.81
N ILE A 15 -3.67 -1.67 -9.99
CA ILE A 15 -3.93 -2.72 -8.97
C ILE A 15 -4.10 -4.10 -9.62
N SER A 16 -4.79 -4.18 -10.76
CA SER A 16 -4.99 -5.45 -11.47
C SER A 16 -3.71 -5.99 -12.10
N GLU A 17 -2.72 -5.12 -12.32
CA GLU A 17 -1.40 -5.47 -12.86
C GLU A 17 -0.39 -5.83 -11.75
N MET A 18 -0.71 -5.61 -10.46
CA MET A 18 0.17 -5.97 -9.34
C MET A 18 0.28 -7.51 -9.20
N GLY A 19 1.51 -8.00 -9.09
CA GLY A 19 1.83 -9.36 -8.68
C GLY A 19 2.19 -9.42 -7.19
N HIS A 20 2.47 -10.63 -6.68
CA HIS A 20 3.04 -10.81 -5.34
C HIS A 20 4.44 -10.14 -5.28
N ASP A 21 4.74 -9.47 -4.17
CA ASP A 21 5.97 -8.71 -3.89
C ASP A 21 6.16 -7.39 -4.67
N ASP A 22 5.29 -7.08 -5.64
CA ASP A 22 5.34 -5.81 -6.35
C ASP A 22 5.11 -4.62 -5.41
N ILE A 23 5.84 -3.52 -5.66
CA ILE A 23 5.77 -2.30 -4.85
C ILE A 23 4.88 -1.25 -5.52
N MET A 24 3.90 -0.74 -4.78
CA MET A 24 3.15 0.48 -5.12
C MET A 24 3.53 1.59 -4.15
N LEU A 25 4.10 2.69 -4.64
CA LEU A 25 4.30 3.89 -3.83
C LEU A 25 3.02 4.71 -3.79
N VAL A 26 2.56 5.10 -2.61
CA VAL A 26 1.49 6.09 -2.40
C VAL A 26 2.13 7.29 -1.72
N VAL A 27 2.17 8.41 -2.43
CA VAL A 27 3.02 9.55 -2.05
C VAL A 27 2.22 10.83 -1.83
N ASP A 28 2.76 11.70 -0.98
CA ASP A 28 2.22 13.02 -0.74
C ASP A 28 2.37 13.95 -1.97
N ALA A 29 1.78 15.14 -1.90
CA ALA A 29 1.78 16.09 -3.02
C ALA A 29 3.17 16.66 -3.36
N GLY A 30 4.15 16.56 -2.45
CA GLY A 30 5.49 17.13 -2.56
C GLY A 30 6.58 16.13 -2.95
N PHE A 31 6.25 14.85 -3.14
CA PHE A 31 7.21 13.82 -3.50
C PHE A 31 7.90 14.10 -4.86
N PRO A 32 9.25 14.08 -4.93
CA PRO A 32 9.97 14.33 -6.17
C PRO A 32 9.85 13.12 -7.12
N MET A 33 9.34 13.34 -8.34
CA MET A 33 9.20 12.28 -9.35
C MET A 33 9.13 12.84 -10.77
N VAL A 34 9.39 11.98 -11.75
CA VAL A 34 9.16 12.26 -13.17
C VAL A 34 7.79 11.70 -13.56
N TYR A 35 6.99 12.48 -14.30
CA TYR A 35 5.72 11.99 -14.82
C TYR A 35 5.96 11.02 -15.97
N ASP A 36 5.79 9.73 -15.67
CA ASP A 36 5.82 8.63 -16.64
C ASP A 36 4.54 7.79 -16.56
N ASP A 37 4.50 6.67 -17.29
CA ASP A 37 3.32 5.81 -17.35
C ASP A 37 2.98 5.14 -16.01
N ARG A 38 3.93 5.02 -15.08
CA ARG A 38 3.73 4.44 -13.74
C ARG A 38 2.98 5.39 -12.81
N VAL A 39 2.99 6.70 -13.09
CA VAL A 39 2.42 7.74 -12.22
C VAL A 39 0.91 7.85 -12.40
N ILE A 40 0.16 7.55 -11.34
CA ILE A 40 -1.27 7.81 -11.21
C ILE A 40 -1.43 9.06 -10.32
N ASP A 41 -1.54 10.23 -10.96
CA ASP A 41 -1.78 11.47 -10.22
C ASP A 41 -3.28 11.64 -9.93
N LEU A 42 -3.62 11.61 -8.64
CA LEU A 42 -4.98 11.84 -8.15
C LEU A 42 -5.14 13.22 -7.50
N ALA A 43 -4.05 13.98 -7.34
CA ALA A 43 -4.04 15.24 -6.63
C ALA A 43 -4.89 16.29 -7.39
N LEU A 44 -5.95 16.78 -6.73
CA LEU A 44 -6.79 17.85 -7.26
C LEU A 44 -6.38 19.21 -6.69
N CYS A 45 -6.26 19.27 -5.37
CA CYS A 45 -5.86 20.45 -4.62
C CYS A 45 -5.29 20.02 -3.25
N PRO A 46 -4.73 20.94 -2.44
CA PRO A 46 -4.18 20.57 -1.13
C PRO A 46 -5.19 19.83 -0.26
N GLY A 47 -4.82 18.62 0.16
CA GLY A 47 -5.63 17.70 0.97
C GLY A 47 -6.63 16.85 0.19
N VAL A 48 -6.71 16.93 -1.16
CA VAL A 48 -7.78 16.27 -1.93
C VAL A 48 -7.23 15.44 -3.10
N PRO A 49 -7.44 14.10 -3.10
CA PRO A 49 -7.79 13.28 -1.94
C PRO A 49 -6.61 13.20 -0.95
N ASP A 50 -6.91 13.01 0.33
CA ASP A 50 -5.89 12.78 1.36
C ASP A 50 -5.33 11.35 1.33
N LEU A 51 -4.27 11.13 2.11
CA LEU A 51 -3.61 9.82 2.21
C LEU A 51 -4.59 8.72 2.65
N ARG A 52 -5.39 8.98 3.69
CA ARG A 52 -6.34 7.99 4.23
C ARG A 52 -7.34 7.55 3.18
N THR A 53 -7.90 8.49 2.42
CA THR A 53 -8.88 8.23 1.36
C THR A 53 -8.28 7.33 0.29
N VAL A 54 -7.07 7.63 -0.16
CA VAL A 54 -6.40 6.84 -1.21
C VAL A 54 -6.01 5.45 -0.69
N LEU A 55 -5.39 5.34 0.50
CA LEU A 55 -5.04 4.05 1.10
C LEU A 55 -6.29 3.19 1.34
N SER A 56 -7.37 3.78 1.84
CA SER A 56 -8.64 3.07 2.10
C SER A 56 -9.33 2.62 0.80
N ALA A 57 -9.15 3.36 -0.29
CA ALA A 57 -9.62 2.93 -1.61
C ALA A 57 -8.79 1.77 -2.16
N ILE A 58 -7.46 1.85 -2.08
CA ILE A 58 -6.54 0.78 -2.50
C ILE A 58 -6.82 -0.51 -1.72
N ARG A 59 -7.01 -0.40 -0.40
CA ARG A 59 -7.28 -1.53 0.49
C ARG A 59 -8.52 -2.37 0.09
N GLN A 60 -9.51 -1.77 -0.58
CA GLN A 60 -10.70 -2.50 -1.02
C GLN A 60 -10.40 -3.49 -2.15
N ASP A 61 -9.35 -3.25 -2.93
CA ASP A 61 -9.06 -4.00 -4.16
C ASP A 61 -7.67 -4.68 -4.16
N MET A 62 -6.78 -4.33 -3.21
CA MET A 62 -5.41 -4.82 -3.16
C MET A 62 -5.08 -5.46 -1.81
N TRP A 63 -4.56 -6.69 -1.87
CA TRP A 63 -3.93 -7.35 -0.73
C TRP A 63 -2.56 -6.73 -0.48
N VAL A 64 -2.29 -6.34 0.76
CA VAL A 64 -1.02 -5.75 1.19
C VAL A 64 -0.48 -6.62 2.30
N GLU A 65 0.72 -7.16 2.12
CA GLU A 65 1.36 -8.02 3.11
C GLU A 65 2.30 -7.27 4.04
N ALA A 66 2.90 -6.19 3.54
CA ALA A 66 3.78 -5.32 4.28
C ALA A 66 3.69 -3.90 3.75
N PHE A 67 4.10 -2.94 4.55
CA PHE A 67 4.32 -1.59 4.07
C PHE A 67 5.56 -0.96 4.70
N TYR A 68 6.21 -0.09 3.93
CA TYR A 68 7.32 0.73 4.41
C TYR A 68 6.88 2.18 4.51
N MET A 69 7.30 2.84 5.57
CA MET A 69 7.25 4.31 5.70
C MET A 69 8.64 4.85 5.98
N ILE A 70 8.82 6.17 5.82
CA ILE A 70 10.07 6.82 6.18
C ILE A 70 10.33 6.64 7.67
N GLU A 71 11.56 6.28 8.07
CA GLU A 71 11.95 6.01 9.47
C GLU A 71 11.50 7.10 10.44
N GLU A 72 11.69 8.36 10.05
CA GLU A 72 11.33 9.52 10.84
C GLU A 72 9.81 9.71 10.98
N ALA A 73 8.98 9.04 10.17
CA ALA A 73 7.52 9.22 10.18
C ALA A 73 6.91 8.92 11.55
N LYS A 74 7.42 7.91 12.28
CA LYS A 74 6.92 7.57 13.64
C LYS A 74 7.02 8.76 14.60
N ALA A 75 8.11 9.52 14.53
CA ALA A 75 8.36 10.65 15.42
C ALA A 75 7.81 11.97 14.87
N ASN A 76 7.97 12.20 13.57
CA ASN A 76 7.72 13.50 12.94
C ASN A 76 6.35 13.58 12.25
N ASN A 77 5.71 12.45 11.97
CA ASN A 77 4.34 12.40 11.48
C ASN A 77 3.57 11.16 12.01
N PRO A 78 3.31 11.12 13.33
CA PRO A 78 2.58 10.01 13.94
C PRO A 78 1.16 9.84 13.37
N ASN A 79 0.58 10.90 12.79
CA ASN A 79 -0.74 10.85 12.14
C ASN A 79 -0.71 10.00 10.86
N ALA A 80 0.31 10.16 10.01
CA ALA A 80 0.47 9.33 8.82
C ALA A 80 0.79 7.88 9.21
N TRP A 81 1.71 7.68 10.16
CA TRP A 81 2.04 6.34 10.68
C TRP A 81 0.80 5.62 11.23
N GLY A 82 0.05 6.27 12.12
CA GLY A 82 -1.17 5.71 12.70
C GLY A 82 -2.23 5.42 11.65
N THR A 83 -2.43 6.35 10.70
CA THR A 83 -3.38 6.16 9.59
C THR A 83 -3.06 4.93 8.75
N THR A 84 -1.81 4.72 8.38
CA THR A 84 -1.42 3.55 7.57
C THR A 84 -1.64 2.25 8.34
N ASN A 85 -1.26 2.20 9.63
CA ASN A 85 -1.49 1.03 10.49
C ASN A 85 -2.99 0.72 10.68
N GLU A 86 -3.84 1.75 10.78
CA GLU A 86 -5.29 1.57 10.89
C GLU A 86 -5.92 1.03 9.60
N VAL A 87 -5.42 1.46 8.44
CA VAL A 87 -5.93 1.00 7.14
C VAL A 87 -5.45 -0.42 6.81
N PHE A 88 -4.21 -0.75 7.19
CA PHE A 88 -3.58 -2.06 6.95
C PHE A 88 -3.15 -2.73 8.26
N PRO A 89 -4.09 -3.06 9.17
CA PRO A 89 -3.75 -3.64 10.46
C PRO A 89 -3.25 -5.09 10.35
N ASP A 90 -3.40 -5.70 9.18
CA ASP A 90 -3.00 -7.06 8.83
C ASP A 90 -1.74 -7.12 7.95
N ALA A 91 -1.12 -5.97 7.65
CA ALA A 91 0.15 -5.90 6.96
C ALA A 91 1.28 -5.67 7.96
N LEU A 92 2.46 -6.19 7.66
CA LEU A 92 3.67 -6.00 8.48
C LEU A 92 4.22 -4.57 8.29
N PRO A 93 4.26 -3.74 9.33
CA PRO A 93 4.83 -2.40 9.25
C PRO A 93 6.36 -2.46 9.38
N ASP A 94 7.07 -1.80 8.47
CA ASP A 94 8.52 -1.59 8.58
C ASP A 94 8.89 -0.16 8.11
N THR A 95 10.15 0.21 8.25
CA THR A 95 10.65 1.54 7.93
C THR A 95 11.87 1.50 7.01
N ARG A 96 12.03 2.55 6.21
CA ARG A 96 13.18 2.78 5.33
C ARG A 96 13.67 4.22 5.46
N PRO A 97 14.96 4.50 5.23
CA PRO A 97 15.46 5.87 5.25
C PRO A 97 14.82 6.67 4.10
N ASN A 98 14.71 7.99 4.24
CA ASN A 98 14.13 8.85 3.20
C ASN A 98 14.84 8.71 1.84
N SER A 99 16.16 8.46 1.84
CA SER A 99 16.92 8.21 0.61
C SER A 99 16.44 6.97 -0.15
N TRP A 100 16.02 5.92 0.56
CA TRP A 100 15.49 4.71 -0.08
C TRP A 100 14.24 5.02 -0.90
N PHE A 101 13.35 5.87 -0.38
CA PHE A 101 12.14 6.27 -1.10
C PHE A 101 12.44 6.99 -2.42
N HIS A 102 13.50 7.80 -2.46
CA HIS A 102 13.88 8.54 -3.67
C HIS A 102 14.73 7.73 -4.65
N GLU A 103 15.30 6.61 -4.20
CA GLU A 103 16.20 5.77 -5.00
C GLU A 103 15.56 4.38 -5.23
N GLU A 104 15.94 3.38 -4.42
CA GLU A 104 15.51 1.99 -4.57
C GLU A 104 13.99 1.83 -4.59
N GLY A 105 13.28 2.51 -3.70
CA GLY A 105 11.82 2.50 -3.66
C GLY A 105 11.20 3.11 -4.92
N TYR A 106 11.68 4.27 -5.36
CA TYR A 106 11.18 4.94 -6.57
C TYR A 106 11.45 4.13 -7.85
N HIS A 107 12.64 3.53 -7.96
CA HIS A 107 13.03 2.73 -9.11
C HIS A 107 12.42 1.33 -9.11
N GLY A 108 12.22 0.73 -7.92
CA GLY A 108 11.55 -0.55 -7.74
C GLY A 108 10.03 -0.48 -7.77
N ALA A 109 9.44 0.71 -7.62
CA ALA A 109 8.00 0.90 -7.70
C ALA A 109 7.47 0.57 -9.11
N LYS A 110 6.52 -0.36 -9.15
CA LYS A 110 5.78 -0.68 -10.38
C LYS A 110 4.80 0.44 -10.73
N TYR A 111 4.14 1.00 -9.72
CA TYR A 111 3.25 2.15 -9.84
C TYR A 111 3.48 3.15 -8.71
N ILE A 112 3.20 4.41 -9.01
CA ILE A 112 3.30 5.53 -8.07
C ILE A 112 1.97 6.27 -8.07
N VAL A 113 1.30 6.34 -6.93
CA VAL A 113 0.02 7.03 -6.74
C VAL A 113 0.28 8.33 -6.00
N ARG A 114 0.16 9.46 -6.68
CA ARG A 114 0.32 10.77 -6.06
C ARG A 114 -1.02 11.23 -5.51
N THR A 115 -1.03 11.55 -4.21
CA THR A 115 -2.21 12.05 -3.50
C THR A 115 -2.21 13.57 -3.43
N GLY A 116 -3.34 14.17 -3.06
CA GLY A 116 -3.39 15.58 -2.65
C GLY A 116 -2.85 15.81 -1.24
N GLY A 117 -2.38 14.77 -0.54
CA GLY A 117 -1.94 14.82 0.85
C GLY A 117 -0.88 15.90 1.09
N TRP A 118 -1.14 16.78 2.05
CA TRP A 118 -0.22 17.84 2.48
C TRP A 118 0.43 17.46 3.81
N MET A 119 1.05 16.27 3.82
CA MET A 119 1.57 15.62 5.01
C MET A 119 3.01 15.19 4.77
N PRO A 120 4.02 15.94 5.25
CA PRO A 120 5.41 15.54 5.17
C PRO A 120 5.63 14.14 5.77
N TRP A 121 6.52 13.33 5.20
CA TRP A 121 6.70 11.92 5.58
C TRP A 121 5.46 11.02 5.34
N GLY A 122 4.44 11.52 4.63
CA GLY A 122 3.22 10.79 4.30
C GLY A 122 3.35 9.79 3.15
N ASN A 123 4.58 9.35 2.84
CA ASN A 123 4.88 8.43 1.76
C ASN A 123 4.87 6.99 2.26
N VAL A 124 4.16 6.11 1.56
CA VAL A 124 3.98 4.71 1.93
C VAL A 124 4.35 3.83 0.73
N ALA A 125 5.24 2.86 0.92
CA ALA A 125 5.45 1.79 -0.02
C ALA A 125 4.60 0.60 0.38
N LEU A 126 3.60 0.25 -0.43
CA LEU A 126 2.75 -0.91 -0.22
C LEU A 126 3.37 -2.11 -0.95
N ILE A 127 3.60 -3.20 -0.23
CA ILE A 127 4.08 -4.47 -0.79
C ILE A 127 2.86 -5.34 -1.04
N SER A 128 2.64 -5.66 -2.32
CA SER A 128 1.50 -6.46 -2.76
C SER A 128 1.62 -7.88 -2.22
N GLY A 129 0.52 -8.39 -1.66
CA GLY A 129 0.47 -9.68 -1.00
C GLY A 129 -0.66 -10.57 -1.50
N ILE A 130 -0.94 -11.60 -0.71
CA ILE A 130 -1.98 -12.60 -0.97
C ILE A 130 -2.72 -12.96 0.33
N PRO A 131 -3.98 -13.41 0.27
CA PRO A 131 -4.68 -13.92 1.44
C PRO A 131 -4.10 -15.28 1.82
N VAL A 132 -3.22 -15.32 2.83
CA VAL A 132 -2.41 -16.52 3.15
C VAL A 132 -3.26 -17.78 3.31
N LYS A 133 -4.35 -17.69 4.09
CA LYS A 133 -5.19 -18.84 4.38
C LYS A 133 -5.83 -19.41 3.11
N GLU A 134 -6.62 -18.61 2.40
CA GLU A 134 -7.29 -19.06 1.16
C GLU A 134 -6.30 -19.53 0.10
N TRP A 135 -5.14 -18.87 -0.01
CA TRP A 135 -4.10 -19.28 -0.95
C TRP A 135 -3.57 -20.69 -0.64
N PHE A 136 -3.41 -21.02 0.64
CA PHE A 136 -2.94 -22.33 1.09
C PHE A 136 -4.02 -23.42 1.12
N ASP A 137 -5.30 -23.05 1.27
CA ASP A 137 -6.43 -24.00 1.39
C ASP A 137 -6.46 -25.02 0.21
N ASN A 138 -5.96 -24.64 -0.97
CA ASN A 138 -5.93 -25.49 -2.16
C ASN A 138 -4.71 -26.42 -2.25
N THR A 139 -3.72 -26.28 -1.36
CA THR A 139 -2.47 -27.03 -1.40
C THR A 139 -2.55 -28.35 -0.63
N GLY A 140 -3.44 -28.43 0.36
CA GLY A 140 -3.49 -29.54 1.32
C GLY A 140 -2.29 -29.60 2.29
N GLY A 141 -1.40 -28.60 2.25
CA GLY A 141 -0.25 -28.47 3.15
C GLY A 141 -0.43 -27.36 4.18
N ASP A 142 0.46 -27.36 5.18
CA ASP A 142 0.50 -26.31 6.20
C ASP A 142 1.11 -25.01 5.67
N VAL A 143 0.73 -23.89 6.28
CA VAL A 143 1.36 -22.59 6.03
C VAL A 143 2.83 -22.64 6.49
N PRO A 144 3.81 -22.25 5.65
CA PRO A 144 5.22 -22.24 6.02
C PRO A 144 5.48 -21.31 7.21
N ASP A 145 6.49 -21.65 8.02
CA ASP A 145 6.86 -20.87 9.21
C ASP A 145 7.15 -19.39 8.91
N SER A 146 7.73 -19.11 7.73
CA SER A 146 8.04 -17.75 7.28
C SER A 146 6.79 -16.87 7.11
N TRP A 147 5.59 -17.46 7.00
CA TRP A 147 4.32 -16.75 6.77
C TRP A 147 3.41 -16.77 8.00
N THR A 148 3.84 -17.38 9.10
CA THR A 148 3.04 -17.56 10.32
C THR A 148 2.59 -16.22 10.92
N GLU A 149 3.46 -15.22 10.97
CA GLU A 149 3.11 -13.90 11.51
C GLU A 149 2.03 -13.22 10.65
N ARG A 150 2.24 -13.19 9.34
CA ARG A 150 1.29 -12.65 8.36
C ARG A 150 -0.06 -13.38 8.43
N HIS A 151 -0.03 -14.70 8.50
CA HIS A 151 -1.23 -15.51 8.65
C HIS A 151 -1.99 -15.16 9.94
N ALA A 152 -1.30 -15.04 11.08
CA ALA A 152 -1.91 -14.66 12.34
C ALA A 152 -2.57 -13.27 12.28
N LEU A 153 -1.91 -12.29 11.62
CA LEU A 153 -2.45 -10.96 11.39
C LEU A 153 -3.70 -10.99 10.49
N ASN A 154 -3.66 -11.72 9.38
CA ASN A 154 -4.82 -11.91 8.50
C ASN A 154 -6.02 -12.49 9.26
N VAL A 155 -5.80 -13.54 10.08
CA VAL A 155 -6.86 -14.15 10.90
C VAL A 155 -7.41 -13.17 11.92
N LYS A 156 -6.53 -12.49 12.67
CA LYS A 156 -6.92 -11.51 13.70
C LYS A 156 -7.81 -10.39 13.15
N HIS A 157 -7.56 -9.95 11.91
CA HIS A 157 -8.28 -8.84 11.28
C HIS A 157 -9.35 -9.29 10.27
N GLY A 158 -9.63 -10.61 10.17
CA GLY A 158 -10.71 -11.15 9.33
C GLY A 158 -10.43 -11.02 7.82
N MET A 159 -9.16 -11.11 7.43
CA MET A 159 -8.60 -10.88 6.10
C MET A 159 -8.05 -12.19 5.52
N THR A 160 -8.87 -13.24 5.57
CA THR A 160 -8.46 -14.62 5.28
C THR A 160 -8.80 -15.11 3.88
N GLY A 161 -9.40 -14.27 3.03
CA GLY A 161 -9.78 -14.63 1.66
C GLY A 161 -10.57 -13.56 0.91
N VAL A 162 -10.87 -13.83 -0.36
CA VAL A 162 -11.65 -13.01 -1.29
C VAL A 162 -13.08 -12.89 -0.76
N LYS A 163 -13.57 -11.65 -0.58
CA LYS A 163 -14.94 -11.33 -0.13
C LYS A 163 -15.79 -10.76 -1.26
#